data_AF-A0A7X4ATR6-F1
#
_entry.id   AF-A0A7X4ATR6-F1
#
_cell.length_a   1.000
_cell.length_b   1.000
_cell.length_c   1.000
_cell.angle_alpha   90.00
_cell.angle_beta   90.00
_cell.angle_gamma   90.00
#
_symmetry.space_group_name_H-M   'P 1'
#
loop_
_entity.id
_entity.type
_entity.pdbx_description
1 polymer ?
#
loop_
_entity_poly.entity_id
_entity_poly.type
_entity_poly.pdbx_seq_one_letter_code
_entity_poly.pdbx_strand_id
1 'polypeptide(L)'
;MEKYLYGLQKKCPKADIAITYLTPFNKDRAKAMKSAEVAQSLPTVREFRQFTESCSSARARHVSWLDLAEVPIVENALWEQHREYVREHISSDSLLDESRGRTLERFFGQRPTLQFREALRSLDIKVDDPGIDINFELERYEDDLQAFAGKLVKALEILVCDGDGVSREPKSTKRNAFDNPGGFKSFPYSKVHSALFDLADRYDCLWLEGKQDYAVRVAHDRYKSSGVSLIRSVGTSALLIKGRR
;
A
#
# COMPACT_ATOMS: atom_id res chain seq x y z
N MET A 1 -6.98 22.20 3.37
CA MET A 1 -8.36 22.44 3.80
C MET A 1 -8.63 23.90 4.14
N GLU A 2 -7.74 24.59 4.84
CA GLU A 2 -7.86 26.04 5.10
C GLU A 2 -8.07 26.88 3.83
N LYS A 3 -7.27 26.62 2.78
CA LYS A 3 -7.44 27.25 1.45
C LYS A 3 -8.84 27.04 0.85
N TYR A 4 -9.44 25.88 1.11
CA TYR A 4 -10.77 25.55 0.61
C TYR A 4 -11.86 26.29 1.39
N LEU A 5 -11.78 26.30 2.72
CA LEU A 5 -12.68 27.10 3.58
C LEU A 5 -12.59 28.59 3.25
N TYR A 6 -11.37 29.14 3.14
CA TYR A 6 -11.16 30.54 2.76
C TYR A 6 -11.74 30.85 1.38
N GLY A 7 -11.57 29.94 0.42
CA GLY A 7 -12.18 30.04 -0.91
C GLY A 7 -13.71 30.06 -0.86
N LEU A 8 -14.32 29.21 -0.02
CA LEU A 8 -15.78 29.18 0.19
C LEU A 8 -16.29 30.45 0.87
N GLN A 9 -15.61 30.93 1.92
CA GLN A 9 -15.96 32.18 2.60
C GLN A 9 -15.87 33.38 1.65
N LYS A 10 -14.87 33.42 0.77
CA LYS A 10 -14.75 34.46 -0.26
C LYS A 10 -15.90 34.41 -1.27
N LYS A 11 -16.32 33.22 -1.68
CA LYS A 11 -17.43 33.03 -2.63
C LYS A 11 -18.80 33.28 -1.99
N CYS A 12 -18.96 32.95 -0.72
CA CYS A 12 -20.23 33.00 0.01
C CYS A 12 -20.05 33.73 1.35
N PRO A 13 -19.77 35.04 1.37
CA PRO A 13 -19.35 35.77 2.57
C PRO A 13 -20.42 35.91 3.65
N LYS A 14 -21.70 35.64 3.32
CA LYS A 14 -22.83 35.68 4.25
C LYS A 14 -23.33 34.29 4.66
N ALA A 15 -22.74 33.22 4.12
CA ALA A 15 -23.18 31.86 4.44
C ALA A 15 -22.51 31.37 5.73
N ASP A 16 -23.28 30.71 6.58
CA ASP A 16 -22.73 29.92 7.69
C ASP A 16 -22.20 28.60 7.10
N ILE A 17 -20.88 28.44 7.07
CA ILE A 17 -20.22 27.30 6.44
C ILE A 17 -19.91 26.26 7.51
N ALA A 18 -20.61 25.13 7.44
CA ALA A 18 -20.28 23.93 8.19
C ALA A 18 -19.45 22.97 7.31
N ILE A 19 -18.37 22.42 7.87
CA ILE A 19 -17.51 21.45 7.17
C ILE A 19 -17.65 20.09 7.84
N THR A 20 -18.00 19.07 7.05
CA THR A 20 -18.03 17.68 7.53
C THR A 20 -16.86 16.91 6.94
N TYR A 21 -16.03 16.36 7.82
CA TYR A 21 -14.97 15.43 7.47
C TYR A 21 -15.51 14.02 7.54
N LEU A 22 -15.76 13.43 6.38
CA LEU A 22 -16.21 12.05 6.27
C LEU A 22 -15.01 11.15 6.03
N THR A 23 -14.75 10.24 6.96
CA THR A 23 -13.55 9.37 6.93
C THR A 23 -13.91 7.95 7.37
N PRO A 24 -13.06 6.94 7.11
CA PRO A 24 -13.24 5.59 7.65
C PRO A 24 -13.57 5.55 9.15
N PHE A 25 -12.84 6.34 9.95
CA PHE A 25 -13.04 6.43 11.40
C PHE A 25 -12.87 7.86 11.89
N ASN A 26 -13.74 8.26 12.80
CA ASN A 26 -13.49 9.38 13.70
C ASN A 26 -12.82 8.86 14.99
N LYS A 27 -12.41 9.80 15.85
CA LYS A 27 -11.73 9.49 17.12
C LYS A 27 -12.54 8.51 17.99
N ASP A 28 -13.85 8.68 18.05
CA ASP A 28 -14.71 7.91 18.95
C ASP A 28 -14.89 6.46 18.46
N ARG A 29 -15.12 6.26 17.16
CA ARG A 29 -15.20 4.91 16.57
C ARG A 29 -13.86 4.19 16.62
N ALA A 30 -12.77 4.88 16.30
CA ALA A 30 -11.43 4.31 16.42
C ALA A 30 -11.12 3.88 17.87
N LYS A 31 -11.51 4.70 18.85
CA LYS A 31 -11.35 4.38 20.28
C LYS A 31 -12.21 3.18 20.70
N ALA A 32 -13.44 3.10 20.22
CA ALA A 32 -14.35 2.00 20.54
C ALA A 32 -13.87 0.65 20.00
N MET A 33 -13.16 0.65 18.86
CA MET A 33 -12.72 -0.57 18.17
C MET A 33 -11.32 -1.05 18.61
N LYS A 34 -10.44 -0.17 19.06
CA LYS A 34 -9.06 -0.51 19.48
C LYS A 34 -8.67 0.09 20.83
N SER A 35 -8.08 1.29 20.82
CA SER A 35 -7.64 2.01 22.02
C SER A 35 -7.60 3.52 21.78
N ALA A 36 -7.49 4.29 22.87
CA ALA A 36 -7.39 5.75 22.80
C ALA A 36 -6.05 6.24 22.21
N GLU A 37 -4.99 5.45 22.28
CA GLU A 37 -3.68 5.78 21.70
C GLU A 37 -3.72 5.60 20.18
N VAL A 38 -4.21 4.45 19.71
CA VAL A 38 -4.38 4.16 18.27
C VAL A 38 -5.30 5.18 17.61
N ALA A 39 -6.42 5.53 18.27
CA ALA A 39 -7.34 6.53 17.76
C ALA A 39 -6.68 7.90 17.54
N GLN A 40 -5.66 8.25 18.35
CA GLN A 40 -4.96 9.53 18.24
C GLN A 40 -3.80 9.52 17.24
N SER A 41 -3.24 8.35 16.93
CA SER A 41 -2.17 8.21 15.95
C SER A 41 -2.70 8.23 14.51
N LEU A 42 -3.98 7.89 14.30
CA LEU A 42 -4.62 7.90 12.97
C LEU A 42 -4.42 9.24 12.24
N PRO A 43 -3.89 9.22 10.99
CA PRO A 43 -3.67 10.43 10.20
C PRO A 43 -4.93 11.29 10.04
N THR A 44 -6.09 10.67 9.83
CA THR A 44 -7.38 11.36 9.65
C THR A 44 -7.81 12.12 10.91
N VAL A 45 -7.58 11.56 12.09
CA VAL A 45 -7.92 12.19 13.38
C VAL A 45 -6.95 13.34 13.66
N ARG A 46 -5.67 13.17 13.35
CA ARG A 46 -4.67 14.23 13.47
C ARG A 46 -4.94 15.41 12.53
N GLU A 47 -5.21 15.13 11.26
CA GLU A 47 -5.52 16.15 10.25
C GLU A 47 -6.77 16.93 10.61
N PHE A 48 -7.82 16.25 11.07
CA PHE A 48 -9.03 16.93 11.55
C PHE A 48 -8.73 17.82 12.76
N ARG A 49 -7.99 17.31 13.75
CA ARG A 49 -7.59 18.07 14.93
C ARG A 49 -6.81 19.34 14.54
N GLN A 50 -5.77 19.18 13.71
CA GLN A 50 -4.96 20.31 13.23
C GLN A 50 -5.82 21.36 12.54
N PHE A 51 -6.78 20.94 11.70
CA PHE A 51 -7.70 21.86 11.04
C PHE A 51 -8.60 22.60 12.03
N THR A 52 -9.16 21.92 13.03
CA THR A 52 -10.01 22.57 14.05
C THR A 52 -9.22 23.53 14.94
N GLU A 53 -7.95 23.21 15.22
CA GLU A 53 -7.05 24.07 16.00
C GLU A 53 -6.64 25.31 15.21
N SER A 54 -6.40 25.18 13.90
CA SER A 54 -5.98 26.29 13.04
C SER A 54 -7.14 27.17 12.54
N CYS A 55 -8.35 26.62 12.47
CA CYS A 55 -9.55 27.31 11.97
C CYS A 55 -10.65 27.39 13.05
N SER A 56 -10.41 28.15 14.10
CA SER A 56 -11.33 28.32 15.25
C SER A 56 -12.72 28.87 14.88
N SER A 57 -12.88 29.49 13.72
CA SER A 57 -14.16 30.02 13.22
C SER A 57 -15.00 29.01 12.44
N ALA A 58 -14.47 27.84 12.11
CA ALA A 58 -15.16 26.85 11.31
C ALA A 58 -16.02 25.93 12.18
N ARG A 59 -17.32 25.81 11.85
CA ARG A 59 -18.18 24.73 12.38
C ARG A 59 -17.81 23.41 11.70
N ALA A 60 -16.80 22.74 12.23
CA ALA A 60 -16.31 21.48 11.68
C ALA A 60 -16.78 20.27 12.48
N ARG A 61 -17.17 19.18 11.79
CA ARG A 61 -17.48 17.89 12.41
C ARG A 61 -16.70 16.76 11.75
N HIS A 62 -16.29 15.78 12.55
CA HIS A 62 -15.64 14.56 12.08
C HIS A 62 -16.61 13.39 12.19
N VAL A 63 -17.05 12.88 11.06
CA VAL A 63 -18.05 11.82 10.95
C VAL A 63 -17.38 10.59 10.36
N SER A 64 -17.63 9.42 10.94
CA SER A 64 -17.20 8.16 10.34
C SER A 64 -18.20 7.69 9.28
N TRP A 65 -17.73 6.99 8.26
CA TRP A 65 -18.62 6.31 7.31
C TRP A 65 -19.54 5.32 7.99
N LEU A 66 -19.08 4.67 9.06
CA LEU A 66 -19.88 3.75 9.85
C LEU A 66 -21.06 4.48 10.53
N ASP A 67 -20.81 5.65 11.13
CA ASP A 67 -21.87 6.48 11.73
C ASP A 67 -22.92 6.88 10.70
N LEU A 68 -22.50 7.21 9.47
CA LEU A 68 -23.41 7.58 8.39
C LEU A 68 -24.22 6.37 7.89
N ALA A 69 -23.58 5.22 7.73
CA ALA A 69 -24.23 4.00 7.27
C ALA A 69 -25.23 3.45 8.30
N GLU A 70 -24.99 3.68 9.59
CA GLU A 70 -25.88 3.26 10.68
C GLU A 70 -27.08 4.21 10.90
N VAL A 71 -27.16 5.34 10.19
CA VAL A 71 -28.34 6.21 10.30
C VAL A 71 -29.57 5.50 9.68
N PRO A 72 -30.68 5.38 10.43
CA PRO A 72 -31.89 4.73 9.95
C PRO A 72 -32.68 5.68 9.03
N ILE A 73 -32.15 5.99 7.85
CA ILE A 73 -32.79 6.88 6.87
C ILE A 73 -33.63 6.08 5.88
N VAL A 74 -33.12 4.95 5.39
CA VAL A 74 -33.77 4.14 4.35
C VAL A 74 -33.50 2.66 4.60
N GLU A 75 -34.52 1.90 4.97
CA GLU A 75 -34.42 0.45 5.16
C GLU A 75 -34.79 -0.27 3.86
N ASN A 76 -33.84 -0.37 2.94
CA ASN A 76 -34.01 -1.16 1.71
C ASN A 76 -32.75 -2.01 1.42
N ALA A 77 -32.90 -2.99 0.54
CA ALA A 77 -31.84 -3.95 0.21
C ALA A 77 -30.54 -3.29 -0.30
N LEU A 78 -30.63 -2.17 -1.02
CA LEU A 78 -29.45 -1.43 -1.49
C LEU A 78 -28.73 -0.72 -0.33
N TRP A 79 -29.49 -0.21 0.64
CA TRP A 79 -28.92 0.38 1.84
C TRP A 79 -28.24 -0.69 2.70
N GLU A 80 -28.83 -1.87 2.86
CA GLU A 80 -28.19 -3.00 3.56
C GLU A 80 -26.84 -3.37 2.94
N GLN A 81 -26.79 -3.54 1.62
CA GLN A 81 -25.55 -3.83 0.89
C GLN A 81 -24.52 -2.71 1.08
N HIS A 82 -24.97 -1.45 1.10
CA HIS A 82 -24.08 -0.33 1.38
C HIS A 82 -23.53 -0.39 2.82
N ARG A 83 -24.36 -0.71 3.82
CA ARG A 83 -23.92 -0.86 5.22
C ARG A 83 -22.89 -1.96 5.37
N GLU A 84 -23.13 -3.11 4.74
CA GLU A 84 -22.17 -4.22 4.71
C GLU A 84 -20.86 -3.80 4.04
N TYR A 85 -20.92 -3.18 2.86
CA TYR A 85 -19.74 -2.69 2.16
C TYR A 85 -18.94 -1.68 2.99
N VAL A 86 -19.62 -0.74 3.65
CA VAL A 86 -18.97 0.25 4.52
C VAL A 86 -18.27 -0.47 5.68
N ARG A 87 -18.92 -1.43 6.34
CA ARG A 87 -18.35 -2.17 7.46
C ARG A 87 -17.15 -3.02 7.04
N GLU A 88 -17.23 -3.72 5.91
CA GLU A 88 -16.22 -4.67 5.47
C GLU A 88 -15.03 -4.03 4.73
N HIS A 89 -15.26 -2.92 4.03
CA HIS A 89 -14.28 -2.35 3.11
C HIS A 89 -13.86 -0.92 3.42
N ILE A 90 -14.73 -0.11 4.03
CA ILE A 90 -14.42 1.31 4.31
C ILE A 90 -14.02 1.52 5.76
N SER A 91 -14.64 0.84 6.71
CA SER A 91 -14.50 1.02 8.16
C SER A 91 -14.19 -0.30 8.88
N SER A 92 -13.52 -1.24 8.21
CA SER A 92 -13.14 -2.53 8.82
C SER A 92 -12.06 -2.35 9.90
N ASP A 93 -12.10 -3.12 10.98
CA ASP A 93 -11.06 -3.15 12.03
C ASP A 93 -9.63 -3.28 11.49
N SER A 94 -9.48 -3.94 10.33
CA SER A 94 -8.21 -4.11 9.64
C SER A 94 -7.54 -2.79 9.21
N LEU A 95 -8.32 -1.70 9.11
CA LEU A 95 -7.85 -0.36 8.76
C LEU A 95 -7.39 0.45 9.99
N LEU A 96 -7.70 -0.01 11.21
CA LEU A 96 -7.25 0.60 12.48
C LEU A 96 -5.94 0.00 12.99
N ASP A 97 -5.55 -1.17 12.51
CA ASP A 97 -4.21 -1.70 12.73
C ASP A 97 -3.22 -0.92 11.85
N GLU A 98 -2.52 0.05 12.42
CA GLU A 98 -1.36 0.71 11.77
C GLU A 98 -0.31 -0.33 11.32
N SER A 99 -0.30 -1.52 11.93
CA SER A 99 0.55 -2.67 11.57
C SER A 99 0.01 -3.56 10.44
N ARG A 100 -1.22 -3.34 9.95
CA ARG A 100 -1.86 -4.16 8.88
C ARG A 100 -2.36 -3.32 7.71
N GLY A 101 -1.83 -2.12 7.53
CA GLY A 101 -1.93 -1.36 6.30
C GLY A 101 -1.29 -2.13 5.13
N ARG A 102 -2.01 -3.11 4.58
CA ARG A 102 -1.71 -3.83 3.33
C ARG A 102 -0.22 -4.21 3.23
N THR A 103 0.30 -4.77 4.31
CA THR A 103 1.69 -5.18 4.45
C THR A 103 1.95 -6.50 3.72
N LEU A 104 3.21 -6.83 3.45
CA LEU A 104 3.61 -8.10 2.82
C LEU A 104 2.97 -9.31 3.51
N GLU A 105 2.80 -9.27 4.84
CA GLU A 105 2.19 -10.32 5.65
C GLU A 105 0.74 -10.64 5.24
N ARG A 106 -0.01 -9.65 4.72
CA ARG A 106 -1.39 -9.88 4.25
C ARG A 106 -1.45 -10.70 2.97
N PHE A 107 -0.41 -10.60 2.14
CA PHE A 107 -0.34 -11.23 0.82
C PHE A 107 0.49 -12.51 0.82
N PHE A 108 1.48 -12.62 1.70
CA PHE A 108 2.43 -13.74 1.70
C PHE A 108 2.45 -14.48 3.03
N GLY A 109 1.63 -14.09 4.01
CA GLY A 109 1.64 -14.68 5.33
C GLY A 109 2.73 -14.12 6.23
N GLN A 110 2.55 -14.30 7.55
CA GLN A 110 3.45 -13.75 8.56
C GLN A 110 4.82 -14.42 8.52
N ARG A 111 4.87 -15.76 8.43
CA ARG A 111 6.12 -16.53 8.48
C ARG A 111 7.03 -16.25 7.27
N PRO A 112 6.56 -16.34 6.00
CA PRO A 112 7.40 -16.06 4.83
C PRO A 112 7.89 -14.62 4.82
N THR A 113 7.06 -13.67 5.27
CA THR A 113 7.46 -12.27 5.37
C THR A 113 8.53 -12.03 6.43
N LEU A 114 8.46 -12.69 7.59
CA LEU A 114 9.52 -12.62 8.60
C LEU A 114 10.83 -13.19 8.08
N GLN A 115 10.79 -14.35 7.42
CA GLN A 115 11.98 -14.96 6.80
C GLN A 115 12.58 -14.07 5.70
N PHE A 116 11.75 -13.43 4.89
CA PHE A 116 12.17 -12.44 3.91
C PHE A 116 12.90 -11.26 4.56
N ARG A 117 12.33 -10.68 5.63
CA ARG A 117 12.94 -9.56 6.36
C ARG A 117 14.26 -9.97 7.03
N GLU A 118 14.32 -11.17 7.58
CA GLU A 118 15.55 -11.74 8.15
C GLU A 118 16.62 -11.96 7.08
N ALA A 119 16.23 -12.46 5.90
CA ALA A 119 17.13 -12.58 4.76
C ALA A 119 17.70 -11.21 4.38
N LEU A 120 16.88 -10.18 4.20
CA LEU A 120 17.36 -8.82 3.89
C LEU A 120 18.38 -8.31 4.92
N ARG A 121 18.11 -8.50 6.22
CA ARG A 121 19.04 -8.10 7.30
C ARG A 121 20.34 -8.88 7.28
N SER A 122 20.26 -10.20 7.15
CA SER A 122 21.43 -11.09 7.12
C SER A 122 22.34 -10.86 5.91
N LEU A 123 21.79 -10.27 4.85
CA LEU A 123 22.49 -9.98 3.60
C LEU A 123 23.09 -8.57 3.57
N ASP A 124 23.01 -7.84 4.68
CA ASP A 124 23.48 -6.46 4.90
C ASP A 124 22.82 -5.43 3.97
N ILE A 125 21.55 -5.66 3.63
CA ILE A 125 20.76 -4.72 2.84
C ILE A 125 20.16 -3.70 3.80
N LYS A 126 20.64 -2.45 3.73
CA LYS A 126 20.14 -1.35 4.56
C LYS A 126 18.71 -0.99 4.13
N VAL A 127 17.75 -1.22 5.03
CA VAL A 127 16.35 -0.86 4.83
C VAL A 127 15.99 0.23 5.83
N ASP A 128 15.55 1.38 5.33
CA ASP A 128 15.03 2.48 6.14
C ASP A 128 13.62 2.10 6.64
N ASP A 129 13.51 1.75 7.93
CA ASP A 129 12.29 1.54 8.74
C ASP A 129 11.23 0.51 8.21
N PRO A 130 11.03 -0.65 8.86
CA PRO A 130 10.28 -1.80 8.31
C PRO A 130 8.74 -1.71 8.38
N GLY A 131 8.18 -0.50 8.47
CA GLY A 131 6.76 -0.30 8.70
C GLY A 131 5.87 -0.81 7.57
N ILE A 132 6.09 -0.33 6.34
CA ILE A 132 5.13 -0.53 5.23
C ILE A 132 5.79 -0.61 3.84
N ASP A 133 6.78 0.24 3.55
CA ASP A 133 7.44 0.33 2.24
C ASP A 133 8.97 0.10 2.39
N ILE A 134 9.57 -0.73 1.54
CA ILE A 134 11.03 -0.97 1.50
C ILE A 134 11.60 -0.35 0.22
N ASN A 135 12.44 0.67 0.37
CA ASN A 135 13.11 1.34 -0.74
C ASN A 135 14.58 0.89 -0.85
N PHE A 136 15.04 0.59 -2.06
CA PHE A 136 16.42 0.28 -2.37
C PHE A 136 16.94 1.32 -3.37
N GLU A 137 17.79 2.22 -2.88
CA GLU A 137 18.56 3.13 -3.73
C GLU A 137 19.79 2.37 -4.25
N LEU A 138 19.83 2.10 -5.56
CA LEU A 138 20.83 1.21 -6.15
C LEU A 138 22.24 1.81 -6.13
N GLU A 139 22.34 3.14 -6.10
CA GLU A 139 23.60 3.87 -5.93
C GLU A 139 24.37 3.46 -4.67
N ARG A 140 23.66 3.11 -3.58
CA ARG A 140 24.27 2.65 -2.32
C ARG A 140 25.02 1.31 -2.45
N TYR A 141 24.84 0.61 -3.57
CA TYR A 141 25.38 -0.73 -3.83
C TYR A 141 26.27 -0.77 -5.09
N GLU A 142 26.70 0.38 -5.62
CA GLU A 142 27.48 0.46 -6.88
C GLU A 142 28.70 -0.47 -6.91
N ASP A 143 29.42 -0.56 -5.79
CA ASP A 143 30.64 -1.36 -5.69
C ASP A 143 30.38 -2.88 -5.71
N ASP A 144 29.15 -3.33 -5.43
CA ASP A 144 28.80 -4.76 -5.35
C ASP A 144 27.39 -5.07 -5.88
N LEU A 145 27.02 -4.47 -7.02
CA LEU A 145 25.70 -4.66 -7.63
C LEU A 145 25.38 -6.12 -7.95
N GLN A 146 26.39 -6.93 -8.30
CA GLN A 146 26.18 -8.34 -8.63
C GLN A 146 25.81 -9.15 -7.39
N ALA A 147 26.53 -8.99 -6.27
CA ALA A 147 26.17 -9.72 -5.06
C ALA A 147 24.87 -9.16 -4.47
N PHE A 148 24.65 -7.84 -4.51
CA PHE A 148 23.38 -7.24 -4.12
C PHE A 148 22.20 -7.84 -4.89
N ALA A 149 22.29 -7.91 -6.22
CA ALA A 149 21.24 -8.51 -7.06
C ALA A 149 20.97 -9.97 -6.67
N GLY A 150 22.02 -10.78 -6.50
CA GLY A 150 21.87 -12.18 -6.09
C GLY A 150 21.26 -12.34 -4.70
N LYS A 151 21.65 -11.49 -3.74
CA LYS A 151 21.10 -11.43 -2.38
C LYS A 151 19.61 -11.04 -2.40
N LEU A 152 19.26 -10.00 -3.15
CA LEU A 152 17.88 -9.53 -3.28
C LEU A 152 16.98 -10.59 -3.91
N VAL A 153 17.42 -11.24 -4.98
CA VAL A 153 16.68 -12.34 -5.63
C VAL A 153 16.42 -13.47 -4.63
N LYS A 154 17.44 -13.92 -3.89
CA LYS A 154 17.28 -14.96 -2.87
C LYS A 154 16.26 -14.59 -1.79
N ALA A 155 16.24 -13.33 -1.36
CA ALA A 155 15.25 -12.86 -0.41
C ALA A 155 13.84 -12.93 -1.02
N LEU A 156 13.65 -12.39 -2.23
CA LEU A 156 12.35 -12.41 -2.92
C LEU A 156 11.83 -13.83 -3.17
N GLU A 157 12.71 -14.80 -3.42
CA GLU A 157 12.33 -16.21 -3.59
C GLU A 157 11.63 -16.79 -2.37
N ILE A 158 11.90 -16.30 -1.15
CA ILE A 158 11.17 -16.72 0.06
C ILE A 158 9.68 -16.37 -0.08
N LEU A 159 9.35 -15.16 -0.55
CA LEU A 159 7.97 -14.75 -0.75
C LEU A 159 7.29 -15.52 -1.89
N VAL A 160 8.05 -15.91 -2.92
CA VAL A 160 7.53 -16.67 -4.06
C VAL A 160 7.30 -18.13 -3.69
N CYS A 161 8.26 -18.78 -3.03
CA CYS A 161 8.26 -20.22 -2.74
C CYS A 161 7.48 -20.57 -1.48
N ASP A 162 7.50 -19.70 -0.46
CA ASP A 162 6.89 -19.99 0.83
C ASP A 162 5.65 -19.13 1.09
N GLY A 163 5.37 -18.13 0.25
CA GLY A 163 4.28 -17.18 0.46
C GLY A 163 2.89 -17.81 0.44
N ASP A 164 2.11 -17.51 1.49
CA ASP A 164 0.70 -17.92 1.58
C ASP A 164 -0.12 -17.33 0.43
N GLY A 165 -0.94 -18.16 -0.24
CA GLY A 165 -1.84 -17.68 -1.30
C GLY A 165 -1.16 -17.32 -2.62
N VAL A 166 0.16 -17.56 -2.75
CA VAL A 166 0.84 -17.56 -4.05
C VAL A 166 0.31 -18.73 -4.87
N SER A 167 -0.27 -18.41 -6.03
CA SER A 167 -0.80 -19.43 -6.93
C SER A 167 0.36 -20.15 -7.62
N ARG A 168 0.33 -21.48 -7.61
CA ARG A 168 1.29 -22.34 -8.32
C ARG A 168 0.84 -22.66 -9.75
N GLU A 169 -0.38 -22.27 -10.10
CA GLU A 169 -0.87 -22.48 -11.45
C GLU A 169 -0.13 -21.51 -12.39
N PRO A 170 0.33 -22.00 -13.56
CA PRO A 170 0.86 -21.12 -14.60
C PRO A 170 -0.22 -20.10 -14.95
N LYS A 171 0.09 -18.81 -14.82
CA LYS A 171 -0.85 -17.79 -15.28
C LYS A 171 -0.90 -17.86 -16.81
N SER A 172 -2.10 -17.90 -17.40
CA SER A 172 -2.26 -18.11 -18.85
C SER A 172 -1.32 -17.22 -19.66
N THR A 173 -0.64 -17.83 -20.63
CA THR A 173 0.52 -17.44 -21.48
C THR A 173 0.56 -16.07 -22.15
N LYS A 174 -0.28 -15.10 -21.79
CA LYS A 174 -0.20 -13.72 -22.25
C LYS A 174 -0.04 -12.78 -21.07
N ARG A 175 1.20 -12.38 -20.77
CA ARG A 175 1.65 -10.97 -20.64
C ARG A 175 2.96 -10.84 -19.83
N ASN A 176 4.09 -10.82 -20.53
CA ASN A 176 5.07 -9.76 -20.25
C ASN A 176 4.52 -8.49 -20.89
N ALA A 177 3.67 -7.77 -20.15
CA ALA A 177 3.09 -6.50 -20.60
C ALA A 177 4.02 -5.32 -20.29
N PHE A 178 5.32 -5.60 -20.19
CA PHE A 178 6.34 -4.60 -19.99
C PHE A 178 6.98 -4.27 -21.34
N ASP A 179 6.70 -3.08 -21.83
CA ASP A 179 6.97 -2.70 -23.21
C ASP A 179 8.46 -2.42 -23.50
N ASN A 180 9.32 -2.23 -22.48
CA ASN A 180 10.69 -1.77 -22.69
C ASN A 180 11.74 -2.38 -21.74
N PRO A 181 11.99 -3.69 -21.76
CA PRO A 181 13.10 -4.30 -21.01
C PRO A 181 14.47 -3.85 -21.50
N GLY A 182 14.61 -3.48 -22.78
CA GLY A 182 15.87 -3.01 -23.36
C GLY A 182 16.38 -1.71 -22.72
N GLY A 183 15.47 -0.80 -22.35
CA GLY A 183 15.79 0.45 -21.68
C GLY A 183 16.57 0.24 -20.38
N PHE A 184 16.23 -0.78 -19.57
CA PHE A 184 16.91 -1.04 -18.29
C PHE A 184 18.26 -1.75 -18.42
N LYS A 185 18.51 -2.42 -19.57
CA LYS A 185 19.76 -3.15 -19.82
C LYS A 185 20.95 -2.24 -20.13
N SER A 186 20.71 -0.97 -20.49
CA SER A 186 21.75 0.00 -20.83
C SER A 186 22.16 0.95 -19.68
N PHE A 187 21.57 0.84 -18.49
CA PHE A 187 21.87 1.71 -17.35
C PHE A 187 22.93 1.11 -16.40
N PRO A 188 23.55 1.93 -15.52
CA PRO A 188 24.57 1.49 -14.56
C PRO A 188 24.13 0.31 -13.69
N TYR A 189 22.84 0.23 -13.37
CA TYR A 189 22.27 -0.81 -12.50
C TYR A 189 21.63 -1.99 -13.26
N SER A 190 21.96 -2.15 -14.55
CA SER A 190 21.41 -3.18 -15.43
C SER A 190 21.51 -4.61 -14.89
N LYS A 191 22.55 -4.92 -14.11
CA LYS A 191 22.71 -6.23 -13.45
C LYS A 191 21.57 -6.56 -12.49
N VAL A 192 21.13 -5.58 -11.70
CA VAL A 192 20.03 -5.74 -10.74
C VAL A 192 18.72 -5.96 -11.49
N HIS A 193 18.46 -5.13 -12.51
CA HIS A 193 17.24 -5.27 -13.32
C HIS A 193 17.20 -6.59 -14.09
N SER A 194 18.33 -7.02 -14.67
CA SER A 194 18.43 -8.30 -15.36
C SER A 194 18.16 -9.47 -14.42
N ALA A 195 18.71 -9.46 -13.21
CA ALA A 195 18.45 -10.50 -12.21
C ALA A 195 16.96 -10.58 -11.81
N LEU A 196 16.23 -9.45 -11.80
CA LEU A 196 14.79 -9.43 -11.54
C LEU A 196 13.97 -9.91 -12.75
N PHE A 197 14.44 -9.69 -13.97
CA PHE A 197 13.83 -10.25 -15.17
C PHE A 197 14.04 -11.77 -15.22
N ASP A 198 15.26 -12.22 -14.95
CA ASP A 198 15.59 -13.66 -14.87
C ASP A 198 14.79 -14.36 -13.75
N LEU A 199 14.52 -13.67 -12.64
CA LEU A 199 13.63 -14.17 -11.60
C LEU A 199 12.20 -14.36 -12.13
N ALA A 200 11.67 -13.41 -12.89
CA ALA A 200 10.33 -13.51 -13.47
C ALA A 200 10.25 -14.64 -14.51
N ASP A 201 11.30 -14.85 -15.29
CA ASP A 201 11.38 -15.93 -16.29
C ASP A 201 11.58 -17.32 -15.65
N ARG A 202 12.07 -17.40 -14.41
CA ARG A 202 12.31 -18.66 -13.68
C ARG A 202 11.04 -19.31 -13.14
N TYR A 203 10.03 -18.53 -12.80
CA TYR A 203 8.84 -19.02 -12.11
C TYR A 203 7.57 -18.70 -12.91
N ASP A 204 6.79 -19.72 -13.27
CA ASP A 204 5.55 -19.58 -14.05
C ASP A 204 4.47 -18.72 -13.39
N CYS A 205 4.57 -18.53 -12.06
CA CYS A 205 3.68 -17.68 -11.30
C CYS A 205 4.09 -16.19 -11.33
N LEU A 206 5.21 -15.83 -11.96
CA LEU A 206 5.74 -14.48 -12.03
C LEU A 206 5.60 -13.86 -13.43
N TRP A 207 5.50 -12.53 -13.48
CA TRP A 207 5.57 -11.77 -14.74
C TRP A 207 6.00 -10.32 -14.52
N LEU A 208 6.40 -9.65 -15.60
CA LEU A 208 6.67 -8.21 -15.61
C LEU A 208 5.47 -7.42 -16.13
N GLU A 209 5.13 -6.33 -15.44
CA GLU A 209 4.07 -5.40 -15.86
C GLU A 209 4.51 -3.95 -15.73
N GLY A 210 4.29 -3.13 -16.76
CA GLY A 210 4.61 -1.71 -16.71
C GLY A 210 4.81 -1.06 -18.07
N LYS A 211 5.18 0.23 -18.09
CA LYS A 211 5.48 0.96 -19.34
C LYS A 211 6.85 1.62 -19.27
N GLN A 212 6.98 2.64 -18.43
CA GLN A 212 8.25 3.31 -18.15
C GLN A 212 8.97 2.61 -17.01
N ASP A 213 8.28 2.42 -15.90
CA ASP A 213 8.69 1.53 -14.80
C ASP A 213 8.11 0.14 -14.98
N TYR A 214 8.73 -0.86 -14.35
CA TYR A 214 8.22 -2.23 -14.27
C TYR A 214 7.92 -2.64 -12.84
N ALA A 215 7.03 -3.61 -12.69
CA ALA A 215 6.81 -4.37 -11.46
C ALA A 215 7.02 -5.85 -11.74
N VAL A 216 7.75 -6.53 -10.85
CA VAL A 216 7.76 -7.99 -10.78
C VAL A 216 6.52 -8.40 -10.00
N ARG A 217 5.63 -9.13 -10.64
CA ARG A 217 4.33 -9.50 -10.07
C ARG A 217 4.24 -11.00 -9.89
N VAL A 218 3.44 -11.40 -8.92
CA VAL A 218 3.20 -12.80 -8.55
C VAL A 218 1.71 -13.12 -8.59
N ALA A 219 1.39 -14.30 -9.09
CA ALA A 219 0.03 -14.82 -9.14
C ALA A 219 -0.42 -15.11 -7.72
N HIS A 220 -1.64 -14.68 -7.39
CA HIS A 220 -2.15 -14.78 -6.03
C HIS A 220 -3.63 -15.17 -6.07
N ASP A 221 -4.02 -16.14 -5.26
CA ASP A 221 -5.34 -16.79 -5.32
C ASP A 221 -6.51 -15.82 -5.08
N ARG A 222 -6.31 -14.87 -4.16
CA ARG A 222 -7.27 -13.78 -3.90
C ARG A 222 -7.32 -12.69 -4.98
N TYR A 223 -6.27 -12.56 -5.80
CA TYR A 223 -6.11 -11.48 -6.79
C TYR A 223 -5.86 -12.05 -8.18
N LYS A 224 -6.71 -12.99 -8.63
CA LYS A 224 -6.50 -13.81 -9.83
C LYS A 224 -6.18 -13.01 -11.10
N SER A 225 -6.83 -11.86 -11.30
CA SER A 225 -6.63 -11.03 -12.50
C SER A 225 -5.32 -10.24 -12.46
N SER A 226 -5.02 -9.57 -11.35
CA SER A 226 -3.95 -8.56 -11.27
C SER A 226 -2.70 -8.99 -10.50
N GLY A 227 -2.78 -10.05 -9.70
CA GLY A 227 -1.70 -10.49 -8.82
C GLY A 227 -1.26 -9.45 -7.78
N VAL A 228 -0.16 -9.77 -7.12
CA VAL A 228 0.50 -8.91 -6.13
C VAL A 228 1.84 -8.45 -6.69
N SER A 229 2.27 -7.23 -6.35
CA SER A 229 3.60 -6.74 -6.74
C SER A 229 4.61 -7.20 -5.69
N LEU A 230 5.66 -7.92 -6.10
CA LEU A 230 6.78 -8.26 -5.22
C LEU A 230 7.70 -7.05 -5.04
N ILE A 231 8.07 -6.43 -6.15
CA ILE A 231 8.97 -5.27 -6.20
C ILE A 231 8.71 -4.47 -7.48
N ARG A 232 8.95 -3.17 -7.45
CA ARG A 232 8.75 -2.25 -8.58
C ARG A 232 9.98 -1.36 -8.76
N SER A 233 10.31 -1.03 -10.01
CA SER A 233 11.27 0.04 -10.31
C SER A 233 10.66 1.42 -10.10
N VAL A 234 11.48 2.36 -9.64
CA VAL A 234 11.16 3.80 -9.63
C VAL A 234 12.26 4.49 -10.42
N GLY A 235 12.02 4.74 -11.70
CA GLY A 235 13.07 5.03 -12.66
C GLY A 235 14.05 3.86 -12.77
N THR A 236 15.29 4.18 -13.10
CA THR A 236 16.37 3.19 -13.34
C THR A 236 17.32 3.04 -12.16
N SER A 237 17.17 3.82 -11.10
CA SER A 237 18.12 3.90 -9.98
C SER A 237 17.55 3.46 -8.63
N ALA A 238 16.27 3.12 -8.58
CA ALA A 238 15.62 2.69 -7.35
C ALA A 238 14.65 1.54 -7.55
N LEU A 239 14.52 0.72 -6.50
CA LEU A 239 13.52 -0.34 -6.40
C LEU A 239 12.69 -0.16 -5.14
N LEU A 240 11.43 -0.55 -5.20
CA LEU A 240 10.47 -0.31 -4.14
C LEU A 240 9.53 -1.50 -3.96
N ILE A 241 9.42 -1.95 -2.73
CA ILE A 241 8.39 -2.89 -2.29
C ILE A 241 7.37 -2.08 -1.52
N LYS A 242 6.18 -1.85 -2.10
CA LYS A 242 5.11 -1.12 -1.42
C LYS A 242 4.10 -2.06 -0.79
N GLY A 243 3.75 -1.79 0.47
CA GLY A 243 2.40 -2.07 0.94
C GLY A 243 1.45 -1.11 0.23
N ARG A 244 0.55 -1.59 -0.62
CA ARG A 244 -0.37 -0.70 -1.40
C ARG A 244 -1.05 0.29 -0.44
N ARG A 245 -0.97 1.61 -0.61
CA ARG A 245 -1.77 2.57 0.19
C ARG A 245 -3.23 2.55 -0.19
#